data_AF-A0A946DR67-F1
#
_entry.id   AF-A0A946DR67-F1
#
_cell.length_a   1.000
_cell.length_b   1.000
_cell.length_c   1.000
_cell.angle_alpha   90.00
_cell.angle_beta   90.00
_cell.angle_gamma   90.00
#
_symmetry.space_group_name_H-M   'P 1'
#
loop_
_entity.id
_entity.type
_entity.pdbx_description
1 polymer ?
#
loop_
_entity_poly.entity_id
_entity_poly.type
_entity_poly.pdbx_seq_one_letter_code
_entity_poly.pdbx_strand_id
1 'polypeptide(L)'
;MSEGTHSNPNPANWSSRLRALGGNKPALFIAALGVAVLSAGLLMQVFRADDVAAEPEGSRNASQSGTARVSGSKQMAQVGDQVITYEAVAAECVNRYGEEVLEKLINRTIIQQACLKRGVEVTAVEVKQEVQIIAQKFKLDPTTWYQMLQAERNLSPMQYQRDIIWPMLALRKLAGDEIVITDEDRQKAFERDYGPRVEAKMIMLDNLRRAEEVWHRATQKKEDFSRLAREFSIEPTSRALGGDIPPIRMHVGSQEVIKQAFKLQVGETSGIIQAGPGRYVILLCEGFTDQVATYKEVSDLIEKHLLDEKRQEAVSKVFEQIKKEIRVDNYVTNLSSGGVRQASGTSTGNFKTGGKVVPTNATSRQPASRTSGVRSPAPR
;
A
#
# COMPACT_ATOMS: atom_id res chain seq x y z
N MET A 1 -63.90 3.67 -29.08
CA MET A 1 -63.51 2.94 -27.87
C MET A 1 -62.52 1.86 -28.27
N SER A 2 -61.24 2.07 -27.95
CA SER A 2 -60.20 1.04 -27.92
C SER A 2 -58.97 1.69 -27.27
N GLU A 3 -58.72 1.34 -26.01
CA GLU A 3 -57.64 1.87 -25.17
C GLU A 3 -56.29 1.29 -25.62
N GLY A 4 -55.31 2.16 -25.82
CA GLY A 4 -53.92 1.77 -26.04
C GLY A 4 -53.16 1.75 -24.72
N THR A 5 -52.80 0.57 -24.23
CA THR A 5 -51.86 0.41 -23.11
C THR A 5 -50.43 0.35 -23.65
N HIS A 6 -49.64 1.40 -23.39
CA HIS A 6 -48.18 1.38 -23.51
C HIS A 6 -47.58 0.62 -22.31
N SER A 7 -47.05 -0.57 -22.54
CA SER A 7 -46.30 -1.35 -21.56
C SER A 7 -44.83 -0.92 -21.55
N ASN A 8 -44.38 -0.36 -20.42
CA ASN A 8 -43.00 -0.01 -20.10
C ASN A 8 -42.15 -1.27 -19.87
N PRO A 9 -40.98 -1.49 -20.52
CA PRO A 9 -40.19 -2.70 -20.29
C PRO A 9 -39.41 -2.63 -18.96
N ASN A 10 -39.71 -3.59 -18.09
CA ASN A 10 -39.11 -3.85 -16.79
C ASN A 10 -37.60 -4.22 -16.90
N PRO A 11 -36.68 -3.59 -16.15
CA PRO A 11 -35.22 -3.82 -16.25
C PRO A 11 -34.68 -5.14 -15.65
N ALA A 12 -35.54 -6.03 -15.16
CA ALA A 12 -35.11 -7.17 -14.34
C ALA A 12 -34.73 -8.48 -15.09
N ASN A 13 -34.36 -8.47 -16.38
CA ASN A 13 -34.14 -9.73 -17.12
C ASN A 13 -32.87 -9.80 -18.01
N TRP A 14 -31.77 -9.20 -17.56
CA TRP A 14 -30.48 -9.27 -18.27
C TRP A 14 -29.74 -10.60 -18.04
N SER A 15 -29.96 -11.26 -16.90
CA SER A 15 -29.29 -12.52 -16.51
C SER A 15 -29.72 -13.75 -17.33
N SER A 16 -30.84 -13.68 -18.04
CA SER A 16 -31.36 -14.74 -18.91
C SER A 16 -30.84 -14.64 -20.35
N ARG A 17 -30.52 -13.42 -20.83
CA ARG A 17 -29.98 -13.20 -22.19
C ARG A 17 -28.50 -13.58 -22.34
N LEU A 18 -27.74 -13.61 -21.26
CA LEU A 18 -26.35 -14.11 -21.26
C LEU A 18 -26.24 -15.65 -21.26
N ARG A 19 -27.37 -16.36 -21.09
CA ARG A 19 -27.41 -17.83 -21.04
C ARG A 19 -27.69 -18.51 -22.40
N ALA A 20 -27.94 -17.72 -23.45
CA ALA A 20 -28.34 -18.21 -24.78
C ALA A 20 -27.23 -18.16 -25.85
N LEU A 21 -25.99 -17.81 -25.49
CA LEU A 21 -24.82 -17.96 -26.37
C LEU A 21 -23.93 -19.04 -25.76
N GLY A 22 -24.05 -20.24 -26.31
CA GLY A 22 -23.38 -21.43 -25.83
C GLY A 22 -21.86 -21.41 -26.03
N GLY A 23 -21.18 -22.24 -25.23
CA GLY A 23 -19.87 -22.79 -25.55
C GLY A 23 -18.69 -22.17 -24.79
N ASN A 24 -18.17 -22.94 -23.83
CA ASN A 24 -16.94 -22.76 -23.06
C ASN A 24 -16.97 -21.71 -21.94
N LYS A 25 -16.80 -22.17 -20.69
CA LYS A 25 -16.65 -21.34 -19.50
C LYS A 25 -15.19 -20.86 -19.38
N PRO A 26 -14.89 -19.56 -19.48
CA PRO A 26 -13.78 -18.99 -18.74
C PRO A 26 -14.30 -18.50 -17.39
N ALA A 27 -13.72 -19.00 -16.32
CA ALA A 27 -13.84 -18.40 -15.00
C ALA A 27 -13.39 -16.93 -15.10
N LEU A 28 -14.31 -15.98 -14.88
CA LEU A 28 -13.98 -14.57 -14.73
C LEU A 28 -13.27 -14.39 -13.37
N PHE A 29 -11.98 -14.69 -13.35
CA PHE A 29 -11.05 -14.01 -12.47
C PHE A 29 -10.85 -12.61 -13.05
N ILE A 30 -11.64 -11.63 -12.60
CA ILE A 30 -11.30 -10.21 -12.77
C ILE A 30 -10.10 -9.97 -11.84
N ALA A 31 -8.93 -10.36 -12.33
CA ALA A 31 -7.65 -10.10 -11.71
C ALA A 31 -7.46 -8.59 -11.62
N ALA A 32 -7.47 -8.05 -10.40
CA ALA A 32 -6.31 -7.44 -9.75
C ALA A 32 -5.38 -6.49 -10.54
N LEU A 33 -5.78 -5.90 -11.67
CA LEU A 33 -5.04 -4.80 -12.29
C LEU A 33 -5.83 -3.50 -12.21
N GLY A 34 -5.42 -2.65 -11.28
CA GLY A 34 -5.82 -1.24 -11.26
C GLY A 34 -6.06 -0.59 -9.90
N VAL A 35 -5.79 -1.26 -8.76
CA VAL A 35 -5.84 -0.62 -7.41
C VAL A 35 -4.75 -1.16 -6.45
N ALA A 36 -3.56 -1.49 -6.97
CA ALA A 36 -2.42 -1.86 -6.13
C ALA A 36 -1.47 -0.68 -5.85
N VAL A 37 -1.99 0.55 -5.77
CA VAL A 37 -1.22 1.75 -5.36
C VAL A 37 -1.88 2.51 -4.19
N LEU A 38 -3.04 2.07 -3.70
CA LEU A 38 -3.67 2.63 -2.49
C LEU A 38 -4.16 1.54 -1.53
N SER A 39 -3.41 0.44 -1.42
CA SER A 39 -3.73 -0.68 -0.53
C SER A 39 -2.51 -1.11 0.28
N ALA A 40 -1.84 -0.12 0.87
CA ALA A 40 -0.90 -0.33 1.97
C ALA A 40 -1.49 0.34 3.22
N GLY A 41 -2.49 -0.30 3.82
CA GLY A 41 -3.08 0.16 5.07
C GLY A 41 -4.36 -0.60 5.43
N LEU A 42 -4.27 -1.40 6.49
CA LEU A 42 -5.36 -1.97 7.29
C LEU A 42 -6.03 -3.28 6.82
N LEU A 43 -5.47 -4.40 7.29
CA LEU A 43 -6.18 -5.64 7.58
C LEU A 43 -6.01 -5.89 9.09
N MET A 44 -7.09 -5.77 9.88
CA MET A 44 -7.47 -6.72 10.95
C MET A 44 -8.71 -6.26 11.75
N GLN A 45 -9.73 -7.13 11.68
CA GLN A 45 -10.62 -7.62 12.75
C GLN A 45 -11.62 -6.66 13.41
N VAL A 46 -12.93 -6.80 13.12
CA VAL A 46 -13.90 -7.76 13.71
C VAL A 46 -14.23 -7.42 15.16
N PHE A 47 -15.31 -6.65 15.36
CA PHE A 47 -16.36 -6.92 16.34
C PHE A 47 -17.68 -6.36 15.81
N ARG A 48 -18.75 -7.16 15.93
CA ARG A 48 -20.15 -6.84 15.64
C ARG A 48 -20.92 -6.77 16.95
N ALA A 49 -22.04 -6.06 16.89
CA ALA A 49 -23.19 -6.05 17.80
C ALA A 49 -22.96 -5.39 19.17
N ASP A 50 -23.91 -4.70 19.78
CA ASP A 50 -25.24 -4.16 19.42
C ASP A 50 -25.51 -3.08 20.50
N ASP A 51 -26.31 -2.05 20.18
CA ASP A 51 -27.56 -1.76 20.91
C ASP A 51 -28.10 -0.37 20.55
N VAL A 52 -29.33 -0.43 20.03
CA VAL A 52 -30.29 0.67 19.92
C VAL A 52 -30.82 0.95 21.32
N ALA A 53 -30.68 2.19 21.79
CA ALA A 53 -31.46 2.69 22.92
C ALA A 53 -32.13 4.00 22.52
N ALA A 54 -33.46 3.96 22.60
CA ALA A 54 -34.38 5.02 22.24
C ALA A 54 -34.28 6.27 23.14
N GLU A 55 -34.70 7.39 22.58
CA GLU A 55 -34.93 8.67 23.25
C GLU A 55 -35.95 8.57 24.40
N PRO A 56 -36.01 9.61 25.25
CA PRO A 56 -37.29 10.13 25.66
C PRO A 56 -37.47 11.58 25.22
N GLU A 57 -38.62 11.83 24.58
CA GLU A 57 -39.18 13.15 24.39
C GLU A 57 -39.39 13.90 25.71
N GLY A 58 -39.08 15.19 25.69
CA GLY A 58 -39.36 16.12 26.78
C GLY A 58 -39.52 17.54 26.25
N SER A 59 -40.68 17.82 25.69
CA SER A 59 -41.13 19.17 25.29
C SER A 59 -41.06 20.17 26.46
N ARG A 60 -40.52 21.37 26.19
CA ARG A 60 -41.09 22.67 26.61
C ARG A 60 -40.40 23.86 25.92
N ASN A 61 -41.23 24.65 25.25
CA ASN A 61 -40.92 25.90 24.56
C ASN A 61 -40.32 27.00 25.44
N ALA A 62 -39.36 27.75 24.90
CA ALA A 62 -39.24 29.19 25.13
C ALA A 62 -38.55 29.86 23.93
N SER A 63 -39.34 30.56 23.12
CA SER A 63 -38.91 31.38 21.99
C SER A 63 -38.20 32.64 22.48
N GLN A 64 -36.99 32.91 21.99
CA GLN A 64 -36.52 34.28 21.80
C GLN A 64 -35.80 34.41 20.46
N SER A 65 -36.40 35.28 19.63
CA SER A 65 -35.95 35.68 18.31
C SER A 65 -34.61 36.40 18.36
N GLY A 66 -33.63 35.85 17.64
CA GLY A 66 -32.49 36.57 17.10
C GLY A 66 -32.39 36.21 15.62
N THR A 67 -33.04 36.99 14.76
CA THR A 67 -33.01 36.80 13.30
C THR A 67 -31.65 37.16 12.74
N ALA A 68 -30.70 36.24 12.83
CA ALA A 68 -29.67 36.11 11.82
C ALA A 68 -30.25 35.20 10.73
N ARG A 69 -30.56 35.75 9.55
CA ARG A 69 -30.88 34.95 8.37
C ARG A 69 -29.67 34.09 8.04
N VAL A 70 -29.64 32.87 8.58
CA VAL A 70 -28.81 31.79 8.05
C VAL A 70 -29.32 31.55 6.64
N SER A 71 -28.45 31.80 5.67
CA SER A 71 -28.67 31.52 4.25
C SER A 71 -29.29 30.12 4.12
N GLY A 72 -30.46 30.04 3.50
CA GLY A 72 -31.35 28.87 3.57
C GLY A 72 -30.65 27.56 3.24
N SER A 73 -30.58 26.67 4.23
CA SER A 73 -30.23 25.27 4.05
C SER A 73 -31.13 24.66 2.98
N LYS A 74 -30.53 24.05 1.95
CA LYS A 74 -31.28 23.41 0.85
C LYS A 74 -32.15 22.29 1.43
N GLN A 75 -33.47 22.40 1.29
CA GLN A 75 -34.40 21.36 1.71
C GLN A 75 -34.28 20.14 0.79
N MET A 76 -34.20 18.93 1.35
CA MET A 76 -34.01 17.69 0.60
C MET A 76 -35.24 16.78 0.67
N ALA A 77 -35.96 16.79 1.79
CA ALA A 77 -37.23 16.10 1.97
C ALA A 77 -38.05 16.72 3.09
N GLN A 78 -39.35 16.42 3.14
CA GLN A 78 -40.24 16.76 4.25
C GLN A 78 -41.02 15.50 4.65
N VAL A 79 -41.03 15.19 5.95
CA VAL A 79 -41.75 14.05 6.55
C VAL A 79 -42.67 14.60 7.62
N GLY A 80 -43.97 14.70 7.30
CA GLY A 80 -44.93 15.44 8.13
C GLY A 80 -44.48 16.90 8.29
N ASP A 81 -44.24 17.34 9.52
CA ASP A 81 -43.80 18.69 9.84
C ASP A 81 -42.26 18.84 9.92
N GLN A 82 -41.52 17.74 9.79
CA GLN A 82 -40.06 17.76 9.87
C GLN A 82 -39.42 17.90 8.48
N VAL A 83 -38.62 18.94 8.30
CA VAL A 83 -37.83 19.18 7.08
C VAL A 83 -36.44 18.57 7.26
N ILE A 84 -36.06 17.70 6.33
CA ILE A 84 -34.70 17.14 6.23
C ILE A 84 -33.89 18.05 5.31
N THR A 85 -32.82 18.63 5.84
CA THR A 85 -31.95 19.55 5.11
C THR A 85 -30.75 18.84 4.49
N TYR A 86 -30.12 19.49 3.51
CA TYR A 86 -28.86 19.03 2.93
C TYR A 86 -27.77 18.85 3.98
N GLU A 87 -27.67 19.75 4.95
CA GLU A 87 -26.67 19.72 6.02
C GLU A 87 -26.86 18.50 6.92
N ALA A 88 -28.10 18.16 7.27
CA ALA A 88 -28.40 16.96 8.05
C ALA A 88 -27.96 15.69 7.29
N VAL A 89 -28.31 15.59 6.00
CA VAL A 89 -27.90 14.46 5.15
C VAL A 89 -26.38 14.43 4.96
N ALA A 90 -25.75 15.59 4.73
CA ALA A 90 -24.32 15.70 4.52
C ALA A 90 -23.52 15.31 5.77
N ALA A 91 -23.97 15.72 6.97
CA ALA A 91 -23.36 15.33 8.23
C ALA A 91 -23.38 13.81 8.41
N GLU A 92 -24.52 13.17 8.13
CA GLU A 92 -24.62 11.70 8.17
C GLU A 92 -23.70 11.01 7.14
N CYS A 93 -23.62 11.56 5.93
CA CYS A 93 -22.70 11.05 4.91
C CYS A 93 -21.23 11.20 5.32
N VAL A 94 -20.84 12.35 5.90
CA VAL A 94 -19.48 12.58 6.41
C VAL A 94 -19.17 11.65 7.58
N ASN A 95 -20.11 11.44 8.49
CA ASN A 95 -19.93 10.50 9.60
C ASN A 95 -19.69 9.07 9.11
N ARG A 96 -20.38 8.65 8.04
CA ARG A 96 -20.28 7.27 7.53
C ARG A 96 -19.14 7.03 6.55
N TYR A 97 -18.85 8.01 5.68
CA TYR A 97 -17.93 7.86 4.54
C TYR A 97 -16.85 8.95 4.46
N GLY A 98 -16.85 9.90 5.40
CA GLY A 98 -16.04 11.11 5.32
C GLY A 98 -14.54 10.84 5.30
N GLU A 99 -14.05 9.87 6.07
CA GLU A 99 -12.61 9.55 6.12
C GLU A 99 -12.10 9.03 4.76
N GLU A 100 -12.78 8.03 4.18
CA GLU A 100 -12.41 7.46 2.88
C GLU A 100 -12.50 8.49 1.75
N VAL A 101 -13.56 9.31 1.75
CA VAL A 101 -13.75 10.37 0.76
C VAL A 101 -12.68 11.46 0.93
N LEU A 102 -12.39 11.87 2.17
CA LEU A 102 -11.38 12.88 2.47
C LEU A 102 -9.99 12.41 2.04
N GLU A 103 -9.62 11.16 2.31
CA GLU A 103 -8.33 10.62 1.88
C GLU A 103 -8.18 10.66 0.35
N LYS A 104 -9.22 10.26 -0.40
CA LYS A 104 -9.24 10.36 -1.87
C LYS A 104 -9.08 11.80 -2.35
N LEU A 105 -9.77 12.75 -1.69
CA LEU A 105 -9.66 14.17 -2.01
C LEU A 105 -8.25 14.70 -1.73
N ILE A 106 -7.66 14.38 -0.57
CA ILE A 106 -6.29 14.76 -0.20
C ILE A 106 -5.31 14.25 -1.26
N ASN A 107 -5.34 12.95 -1.57
CA ASN A 107 -4.43 12.35 -2.56
C ASN A 107 -4.58 13.02 -3.94
N ARG A 108 -5.80 13.28 -4.38
CA ARG A 108 -6.03 13.99 -5.65
C ARG A 108 -5.50 15.42 -5.62
N THR A 109 -5.72 16.15 -4.53
CA THR A 109 -5.24 17.53 -4.36
C THR A 109 -3.71 17.60 -4.34
N ILE A 110 -3.04 16.65 -3.68
CA ILE A 110 -1.58 16.50 -3.70
C ILE A 110 -1.07 16.37 -5.15
N ILE A 111 -1.70 15.49 -5.94
CA ILE A 111 -1.33 15.26 -7.35
C ILE A 111 -1.58 16.53 -8.18
N GLN A 112 -2.74 17.19 -7.99
CA GLN A 112 -3.05 18.45 -8.67
C GLN A 112 -2.02 19.55 -8.39
N GLN A 113 -1.63 19.73 -7.13
CA GLN A 113 -0.61 20.70 -6.76
C GLN A 113 0.75 20.37 -7.40
N ALA A 114 1.14 19.10 -7.42
CA ALA A 114 2.37 18.68 -8.08
C ALA A 114 2.34 18.91 -9.59
N CYS A 115 1.22 18.61 -10.24
CA CYS A 115 0.99 18.91 -11.66
C CYS A 115 1.16 20.41 -11.95
N LEU A 116 0.49 21.27 -11.17
CA LEU A 116 0.61 22.72 -11.31
C LEU A 116 2.04 23.21 -11.12
N LYS A 117 2.73 22.73 -10.08
CA LYS A 117 4.12 23.10 -9.77
C LYS A 117 5.10 22.70 -10.88
N ARG A 118 4.85 21.58 -11.56
CA ARG A 118 5.73 21.03 -12.60
C ARG A 118 5.25 21.32 -14.04
N GLY A 119 4.19 22.11 -14.20
CA GLY A 119 3.63 22.43 -15.52
C GLY A 119 3.06 21.22 -16.27
N VAL A 120 2.62 20.18 -15.55
CA VAL A 120 2.01 18.98 -16.14
C VAL A 120 0.50 19.17 -16.23
N GLU A 121 -0.06 18.97 -17.42
CA GLU A 121 -1.49 19.01 -17.67
C GLU A 121 -2.01 17.64 -18.15
N VAL A 122 -3.21 17.26 -17.69
CA VAL A 122 -3.97 16.11 -18.19
C VAL A 122 -5.29 16.61 -18.74
N THR A 123 -5.50 16.40 -20.04
CA THR A 123 -6.69 16.91 -20.74
C THR A 123 -7.86 15.93 -20.67
N ALA A 124 -9.08 16.44 -20.86
CA ALA A 124 -10.27 15.58 -20.94
C ALA A 124 -10.24 14.60 -22.12
N VAL A 125 -9.52 14.94 -23.20
CA VAL A 125 -9.35 14.06 -24.37
C VAL A 125 -8.50 12.86 -23.99
N GLU A 126 -7.38 13.07 -23.31
CA GLU A 126 -6.49 12.00 -22.84
C GLU A 126 -7.21 11.06 -21.87
N VAL A 127 -8.01 11.61 -20.94
CA VAL A 127 -8.83 10.81 -20.02
C VAL A 127 -9.80 9.92 -20.79
N LYS A 128 -10.50 10.45 -21.79
CA LYS A 128 -11.46 9.67 -22.60
C LYS A 128 -10.75 8.59 -23.44
N GLN A 129 -9.60 8.91 -24.02
CA GLN A 129 -8.79 7.97 -24.78
C GLN A 129 -8.28 6.83 -23.90
N GLU A 130 -7.78 7.14 -22.69
CA GLU A 130 -7.30 6.11 -21.77
C GLU A 130 -8.45 5.17 -21.33
N VAL A 131 -9.66 5.69 -21.12
CA VAL A 131 -10.83 4.84 -20.86
C VAL A 131 -11.10 3.91 -22.04
N GLN A 132 -11.02 4.39 -23.28
CA GLN A 132 -11.20 3.55 -24.47
C GLN A 132 -10.14 2.45 -24.54
N ILE A 133 -8.88 2.78 -24.30
CA ILE A 133 -7.77 1.82 -24.27
C ILE A 133 -8.01 0.74 -23.22
N ILE A 134 -8.42 1.13 -22.01
CA ILE A 134 -8.70 0.18 -20.92
C ILE A 134 -9.89 -0.71 -21.29
N ALA A 135 -11.00 -0.14 -21.75
CA ALA A 135 -12.19 -0.90 -22.15
C ALA A 135 -11.86 -1.94 -23.24
N GLN A 136 -11.05 -1.56 -24.23
CA GLN A 136 -10.60 -2.45 -25.31
C GLN A 136 -9.74 -3.62 -24.82
N LYS A 137 -8.93 -3.45 -23.77
CA LYS A 137 -8.19 -4.57 -23.16
C LYS A 137 -9.12 -5.67 -22.64
N PHE A 138 -10.34 -5.29 -22.24
CA PHE A 138 -11.41 -6.21 -21.83
C PHE A 138 -12.37 -6.57 -22.97
N LYS A 139 -12.08 -6.15 -24.21
CA LYS A 139 -12.93 -6.34 -25.40
C LYS A 139 -14.32 -5.71 -25.25
N LEU A 140 -14.40 -4.59 -24.55
CA LEU A 140 -15.63 -3.83 -24.30
C LEU A 140 -15.54 -2.44 -24.94
N ASP A 141 -16.70 -1.88 -25.30
CA ASP A 141 -16.80 -0.46 -25.60
C ASP A 141 -16.91 0.37 -24.29
N PRO A 142 -16.63 1.68 -24.32
CA PRO A 142 -16.67 2.51 -23.12
C PRO A 142 -18.01 2.52 -22.39
N THR A 143 -19.14 2.43 -23.11
CA THR A 143 -20.48 2.47 -22.50
C THR A 143 -20.70 1.22 -21.66
N THR A 144 -20.43 0.05 -22.24
CA THR A 144 -20.54 -1.23 -21.53
C THR A 144 -19.56 -1.30 -20.37
N TRP A 145 -18.34 -0.79 -20.54
CA TRP A 145 -17.36 -0.68 -19.47
C TRP A 145 -17.87 0.14 -18.28
N TYR A 146 -18.47 1.31 -18.52
CA TYR A 146 -19.05 2.12 -17.45
C TYR A 146 -20.23 1.44 -16.75
N GLN A 147 -21.10 0.75 -17.49
CA GLN A 147 -22.21 0.00 -16.90
C GLN A 147 -21.71 -1.09 -15.95
N MET A 148 -20.66 -1.80 -16.35
CA MET A 148 -20.01 -2.80 -15.49
C MET A 148 -19.43 -2.16 -14.22
N LEU A 149 -18.70 -1.06 -14.35
CA LEU A 149 -18.14 -0.33 -13.19
C LEU A 149 -19.23 0.18 -12.24
N GLN A 150 -20.35 0.67 -12.77
CA GLN A 150 -21.49 1.10 -11.98
C GLN A 150 -22.13 -0.09 -11.25
N ALA A 151 -22.30 -1.23 -11.91
CA ALA A 151 -22.92 -2.41 -11.32
C ALA A 151 -22.05 -3.06 -10.24
N GLU A 152 -20.74 -3.17 -10.46
CA GLU A 152 -19.82 -3.86 -9.56
C GLU A 152 -19.28 -2.97 -8.45
N ARG A 153 -19.09 -1.67 -8.72
CA ARG A 153 -18.36 -0.75 -7.83
C ARG A 153 -19.13 0.51 -7.48
N ASN A 154 -20.36 0.66 -7.99
CA ASN A 154 -21.20 1.85 -7.81
C ASN A 154 -20.49 3.15 -8.23
N LEU A 155 -19.65 3.09 -9.26
CA LEU A 155 -18.88 4.23 -9.78
C LEU A 155 -19.54 4.80 -11.03
N SER A 156 -19.91 6.07 -10.96
CA SER A 156 -20.35 6.81 -12.15
C SER A 156 -19.18 7.07 -13.12
N PRO A 157 -19.46 7.32 -14.42
CA PRO A 157 -18.42 7.67 -15.38
C PRO A 157 -17.54 8.85 -14.95
N MET A 158 -18.16 9.88 -14.36
CA MET A 158 -17.45 11.07 -13.89
C MET A 158 -16.54 10.75 -12.70
N GLN A 159 -17.01 9.96 -11.73
CA GLN A 159 -16.18 9.53 -10.61
C GLN A 159 -15.01 8.67 -11.08
N TYR A 160 -15.24 7.72 -11.99
CA TYR A 160 -14.16 6.89 -12.52
C TYR A 160 -13.09 7.72 -13.25
N GLN A 161 -13.52 8.64 -14.12
CA GLN A 161 -12.59 9.53 -14.83
C GLN A 161 -11.79 10.41 -13.87
N ARG A 162 -12.47 11.01 -12.87
CA ARG A 162 -11.90 11.99 -11.94
C ARG A 162 -11.02 11.36 -10.87
N ASP A 163 -11.43 10.21 -10.34
CA ASP A 163 -10.85 9.63 -9.13
C ASP A 163 -9.91 8.45 -9.44
N ILE A 164 -9.97 7.89 -10.66
CA ILE A 164 -9.12 6.76 -11.08
C ILE A 164 -8.25 7.13 -12.28
N ILE A 165 -8.85 7.53 -13.40
CA ILE A 165 -8.12 7.74 -14.65
C ILE A 165 -7.23 8.98 -14.60
N TRP A 166 -7.77 10.11 -14.14
CA TRP A 166 -7.02 11.36 -14.08
C TRP A 166 -5.80 11.27 -13.16
N PRO A 167 -5.88 10.76 -11.91
CA PRO A 167 -4.70 10.60 -11.05
C PRO A 167 -3.66 9.65 -11.66
N MET A 168 -4.09 8.56 -12.28
CA MET A 168 -3.19 7.61 -12.95
C MET A 168 -2.41 8.29 -14.09
N LEU A 169 -3.09 9.05 -14.96
CA LEU A 169 -2.46 9.77 -16.06
C LEU A 169 -1.54 10.89 -15.54
N ALA A 170 -2.00 11.63 -14.54
CA ALA A 170 -1.23 12.72 -13.93
C ALA A 170 0.08 12.19 -13.34
N LEU A 171 0.03 11.12 -12.55
CA LEU A 171 1.22 10.50 -11.97
C LEU A 171 2.15 9.89 -13.03
N ARG A 172 1.60 9.28 -14.09
CA ARG A 172 2.40 8.77 -15.22
C ARG A 172 3.18 9.90 -15.88
N LYS A 173 2.53 11.02 -16.18
CA LYS A 173 3.18 12.21 -16.75
C LYS A 173 4.20 12.84 -15.79
N LEU A 174 3.88 12.89 -14.50
CA LEU A 174 4.80 13.40 -13.47
C LEU A 174 6.03 12.52 -13.28
N ALA A 175 5.92 11.22 -13.56
CA ALA A 175 7.03 10.27 -13.55
C ALA A 175 7.89 10.35 -14.81
N GLY A 176 7.32 10.83 -15.91
CA GLY A 176 7.99 10.92 -17.22
C GLY A 176 7.93 9.62 -18.00
N ASP A 177 8.31 9.70 -19.27
CA ASP A 177 8.25 8.57 -20.21
C ASP A 177 9.59 7.82 -20.35
N GLU A 178 10.69 8.38 -19.82
CA GLU A 178 12.02 7.80 -19.95
C GLU A 178 12.23 6.69 -18.91
N ILE A 179 11.85 5.48 -19.30
CA ILE A 179 12.15 4.26 -18.56
C ILE A 179 13.35 3.60 -19.22
N VAL A 180 14.49 3.62 -18.54
CA VAL A 180 15.69 2.91 -18.98
C VAL A 180 15.63 1.48 -18.44
N ILE A 181 15.49 0.51 -19.34
CA ILE A 181 15.62 -0.92 -19.02
C ILE A 181 17.07 -1.31 -19.31
N THR A 182 17.78 -1.69 -18.25
CA THR A 182 19.18 -2.12 -18.34
C THR A 182 19.29 -3.61 -18.62
N ASP A 183 20.46 -4.06 -19.09
CA ASP A 183 20.71 -5.50 -19.28
C ASP A 183 20.68 -6.26 -17.94
N GLU A 184 21.04 -5.60 -16.84
CA GLU A 184 20.92 -6.15 -15.50
C GLU A 184 19.44 -6.39 -15.12
N ASP A 185 18.54 -5.46 -15.48
CA ASP A 185 17.10 -5.65 -15.25
C ASP A 185 16.56 -6.84 -16.04
N ARG A 186 16.96 -6.96 -17.31
CA ARG A 186 16.60 -8.09 -18.19
C ARG A 186 17.07 -9.41 -17.62
N GLN A 187 18.33 -9.47 -17.19
CA GLN A 187 18.91 -10.67 -16.60
C GLN A 187 18.20 -11.06 -15.30
N LYS A 188 17.96 -10.10 -14.40
CA LYS A 188 17.25 -10.35 -13.15
C LYS A 188 15.82 -10.84 -13.38
N ALA A 189 15.08 -10.23 -14.31
CA ALA A 189 13.73 -10.68 -14.65
C ALA A 189 13.74 -12.10 -15.24
N PHE A 190 14.70 -12.40 -16.12
CA PHE A 190 14.84 -13.73 -16.68
C PHE A 190 15.12 -14.79 -15.61
N GLU A 191 16.11 -14.56 -14.75
CA GLU A 191 16.45 -15.47 -13.65
C GLU A 191 15.29 -15.65 -12.66
N ARG A 192 14.57 -14.57 -12.37
CA ARG A 192 13.40 -14.57 -11.49
C ARG A 192 12.26 -15.43 -12.03
N ASP A 193 11.91 -15.22 -13.31
CA ASP A 193 10.67 -15.75 -13.87
C ASP A 193 10.87 -17.11 -14.56
N TYR A 194 12.03 -17.31 -15.20
CA TYR A 194 12.32 -18.47 -16.06
C TYR A 194 13.55 -19.28 -15.62
N GLY A 195 14.37 -18.75 -14.71
CA GLY A 195 15.54 -19.45 -14.20
C GLY A 195 15.22 -20.67 -13.33
N PRO A 196 16.22 -21.54 -13.07
CA PRO A 196 16.11 -22.63 -12.11
C PRO A 196 15.69 -22.12 -10.73
N ARG A 197 14.93 -22.94 -10.00
CA ARG A 197 14.39 -22.61 -8.67
C ARG A 197 14.80 -23.69 -7.70
N VAL A 198 15.02 -23.33 -6.44
CA VAL A 198 15.38 -24.30 -5.39
C VAL A 198 14.11 -24.94 -4.86
N GLU A 199 13.98 -26.26 -5.01
CA GLU A 199 12.96 -27.04 -4.32
C GLU A 199 13.48 -27.35 -2.92
N ALA A 200 12.78 -26.89 -1.90
CA ALA A 200 13.24 -27.02 -0.53
C ALA A 200 12.09 -27.13 0.47
N LYS A 201 12.40 -27.73 1.62
CA LYS A 201 11.59 -27.63 2.83
C LYS A 201 12.14 -26.54 3.75
N MET A 202 11.25 -25.89 4.50
CA MET A 202 11.57 -24.77 5.38
C MET A 202 11.05 -25.00 6.80
N ILE A 203 11.91 -24.73 7.79
CA ILE A 203 11.52 -24.51 9.18
C ILE A 203 11.80 -23.06 9.53
N MET A 204 10.78 -22.28 9.87
CA MET A 204 10.94 -20.91 10.34
C MET A 204 10.81 -20.86 11.87
N LEU A 205 11.67 -20.13 12.56
CA LEU A 205 11.66 -19.98 14.02
C LEU A 205 11.75 -18.50 14.42
N ASP A 206 11.27 -18.19 15.62
CA ASP A 206 11.21 -16.83 16.19
C ASP A 206 12.33 -16.58 17.22
N ASN A 207 13.16 -17.59 17.46
CA ASN A 207 14.14 -17.59 18.53
C ASN A 207 15.39 -18.36 18.12
N LEU A 208 16.57 -17.73 18.29
CA LEU A 208 17.85 -18.32 17.88
C LEU A 208 18.17 -19.61 18.63
N ARG A 209 17.95 -19.66 19.96
CA ARG A 209 18.21 -20.85 20.77
C ARG A 209 17.36 -22.05 20.31
N ARG A 210 16.08 -21.81 20.00
CA ARG A 210 15.22 -22.85 19.42
C ARG A 210 15.69 -23.25 18.01
N ALA A 211 16.17 -22.29 17.23
CA ALA A 211 16.72 -22.57 15.92
C ALA A 211 17.98 -23.45 15.99
N GLU A 212 18.87 -23.22 16.95
CA GLU A 212 20.05 -24.05 17.20
C GLU A 212 19.68 -25.49 17.56
N GLU A 213 18.72 -25.67 18.48
CA GLU A 213 18.23 -27.00 18.86
C GLU A 213 17.63 -27.75 17.67
N VAL A 214 16.75 -27.09 16.92
CA VAL A 214 16.06 -27.71 15.78
C VAL A 214 17.03 -27.97 14.63
N TRP A 215 17.99 -27.06 14.40
CA TRP A 215 19.03 -27.23 13.40
C TRP A 215 19.89 -28.46 13.68
N HIS A 216 20.37 -28.62 14.93
CA HIS A 216 21.14 -29.81 15.32
C HIS A 216 20.38 -31.12 15.07
N ARG A 217 19.07 -31.13 15.33
CA ARG A 217 18.22 -32.31 15.06
C ARG A 217 18.03 -32.53 13.56
N ALA A 218 17.77 -31.46 12.81
CA ALA A 218 17.53 -31.50 11.37
C ALA A 218 18.77 -31.98 10.58
N THR A 219 19.98 -31.65 11.03
CA THR A 219 21.23 -32.06 10.37
C THR A 219 21.63 -33.51 10.64
N GLN A 220 21.10 -34.15 11.70
CA GLN A 220 21.44 -35.53 12.04
C GLN A 220 20.67 -36.56 11.21
N LYS A 221 19.38 -36.30 10.96
CA LYS A 221 18.50 -37.20 10.22
C LYS A 221 17.56 -36.39 9.34
N LYS A 222 17.76 -36.47 8.02
CA LYS A 222 16.99 -35.67 7.05
C LYS A 222 15.52 -36.05 7.05
N GLU A 223 15.22 -37.32 7.33
CA GLU A 223 13.87 -37.88 7.40
C GLU A 223 13.03 -37.23 8.52
N ASP A 224 13.68 -36.68 9.54
CA ASP A 224 13.02 -35.96 10.63
C ASP A 224 12.61 -34.53 10.25
N PHE A 225 13.12 -33.97 9.15
CA PHE A 225 12.92 -32.55 8.81
C PHE A 225 11.44 -32.19 8.73
N SER A 226 10.63 -33.01 8.07
CA SER A 226 9.19 -32.76 7.93
C SER A 226 8.45 -32.83 9.26
N ARG A 227 8.88 -33.71 10.17
CA ARG A 227 8.33 -33.81 11.53
C ARG A 227 8.71 -32.58 12.35
N LEU A 228 9.98 -32.18 12.30
CA LEU A 228 10.48 -30.97 12.97
C LEU A 228 9.79 -29.71 12.45
N ALA A 229 9.51 -29.63 11.15
CA ALA A 229 8.76 -28.52 10.57
C ALA A 229 7.34 -28.41 11.15
N ARG A 230 6.61 -29.52 11.26
CA ARG A 230 5.26 -29.55 11.88
C ARG A 230 5.28 -29.13 13.34
N GLU A 231 6.30 -29.57 14.07
CA GLU A 231 6.41 -29.37 15.51
C GLU A 231 6.90 -27.95 15.88
N PHE A 232 7.87 -27.41 15.12
CA PHE A 232 8.61 -26.21 15.53
C PHE A 232 8.48 -25.00 14.62
N SER A 233 8.17 -25.18 13.33
CA SER A 233 8.08 -24.04 12.41
C SER A 233 7.05 -23.04 12.92
N ILE A 234 7.22 -21.73 12.72
CA ILE A 234 6.24 -20.68 13.07
C ILE A 234 5.45 -20.19 11.86
N GLU A 235 5.85 -20.60 10.65
CA GLU A 235 5.15 -20.27 9.42
C GLU A 235 3.98 -21.26 9.26
N PRO A 236 2.72 -20.80 9.34
CA PRO A 236 1.57 -21.71 9.42
C PRO A 236 1.41 -22.65 8.23
N THR A 237 1.66 -22.18 7.01
CA THR A 237 1.42 -22.94 5.79
C THR A 237 2.43 -24.07 5.64
N SER A 238 3.73 -23.76 5.68
CA SER A 238 4.79 -24.76 5.60
C SER A 238 4.77 -25.70 6.79
N ARG A 239 4.47 -25.21 8.02
CA ARG A 239 4.29 -26.08 9.20
C ARG A 239 3.26 -27.17 8.91
N ALA A 240 2.07 -26.80 8.43
CA ALA A 240 1.01 -27.76 8.14
C ALA A 240 1.40 -28.78 7.06
N LEU A 241 2.22 -28.35 6.10
CA LEU A 241 2.70 -29.17 4.98
C LEU A 241 4.03 -29.87 5.25
N GLY A 242 4.50 -29.97 6.50
CA GLY A 242 5.77 -30.66 6.79
C GLY A 242 6.99 -29.96 6.20
N GLY A 243 6.97 -28.64 6.18
CA GLY A 243 8.03 -27.78 5.70
C GLY A 243 7.90 -27.41 4.23
N ASP A 244 6.97 -27.98 3.47
CA ASP A 244 6.86 -27.69 2.04
C ASP A 244 6.57 -26.21 1.79
N ILE A 245 7.36 -25.63 0.89
CA ILE A 245 7.19 -24.27 0.41
C ILE A 245 7.20 -24.26 -1.12
N PRO A 246 6.59 -23.24 -1.76
CA PRO A 246 6.79 -23.03 -3.19
C PRO A 246 8.29 -22.91 -3.52
N PRO A 247 8.75 -23.40 -4.69
CA PRO A 247 10.15 -23.32 -5.06
C PRO A 247 10.71 -21.89 -4.97
N ILE A 248 11.87 -21.76 -4.34
CA ILE A 248 12.53 -20.48 -4.09
C ILE A 248 13.07 -19.96 -5.41
N ARG A 249 12.58 -18.79 -5.82
CA ARG A 249 13.02 -18.08 -7.03
C ARG A 249 14.18 -17.16 -6.71
N MET A 250 15.04 -16.93 -7.70
CA MET A 250 16.06 -15.90 -7.61
C MET A 250 15.39 -14.51 -7.52
N HIS A 251 16.03 -13.56 -6.83
CA HIS A 251 15.59 -12.16 -6.68
C HIS A 251 14.26 -11.91 -5.95
N VAL A 252 13.58 -12.94 -5.41
CA VAL A 252 12.28 -12.79 -4.72
C VAL A 252 12.33 -13.27 -3.27
N GLY A 253 12.13 -12.35 -2.33
CA GLY A 253 12.13 -12.64 -0.89
C GLY A 253 13.39 -12.15 -0.17
N SER A 254 13.71 -12.75 0.98
CA SER A 254 14.93 -12.43 1.75
C SER A 254 16.16 -12.83 0.96
N GLN A 255 17.07 -11.87 0.74
CA GLN A 255 18.29 -12.07 -0.03
C GLN A 255 19.23 -13.08 0.64
N GLU A 256 19.24 -13.11 1.97
CA GLU A 256 19.99 -14.05 2.79
C GLU A 256 19.48 -15.48 2.56
N VAL A 257 18.17 -15.67 2.54
CA VAL A 257 17.53 -16.98 2.29
C VAL A 257 17.82 -17.44 0.86
N ILE A 258 17.62 -16.58 -0.14
CA ILE A 258 17.88 -16.92 -1.55
C ILE A 258 19.36 -17.30 -1.74
N LYS A 259 20.28 -16.47 -1.27
CA LYS A 259 21.73 -16.68 -1.41
C LYS A 259 22.19 -17.99 -0.79
N GLN A 260 21.59 -18.40 0.32
CA GLN A 260 21.92 -19.68 0.97
C GLN A 260 21.25 -20.84 0.25
N ALA A 261 19.96 -20.73 -0.11
CA ALA A 261 19.21 -21.76 -0.82
C ALA A 261 19.94 -22.20 -2.11
N PHE A 262 20.35 -21.24 -2.94
CA PHE A 262 21.03 -21.52 -4.22
C PHE A 262 22.46 -22.04 -4.09
N LYS A 263 23.03 -22.07 -2.88
CA LYS A 263 24.35 -22.68 -2.60
C LYS A 263 24.26 -24.13 -2.14
N LEU A 264 23.07 -24.58 -1.74
CA LEU A 264 22.90 -25.92 -1.19
C LEU A 264 23.01 -26.98 -2.27
N GLN A 265 23.60 -28.10 -1.91
CA GLN A 265 23.54 -29.32 -2.70
C GLN A 265 22.22 -30.06 -2.42
N VAL A 266 21.80 -30.90 -3.37
CA VAL A 266 20.61 -31.73 -3.19
C VAL A 266 20.75 -32.62 -1.96
N GLY A 267 19.75 -32.56 -1.09
CA GLY A 267 19.73 -33.21 0.22
C GLY A 267 20.49 -32.46 1.32
N GLU A 268 21.12 -31.32 1.07
CA GLU A 268 21.84 -30.56 2.09
C GLU A 268 20.87 -29.76 2.97
N THR A 269 21.12 -29.75 4.29
CA THR A 269 20.46 -28.85 5.23
C THR A 269 21.32 -27.61 5.42
N SER A 270 20.74 -26.42 5.24
CA SER A 270 21.46 -25.17 5.44
C SER A 270 21.90 -24.97 6.89
N GLY A 271 22.82 -24.03 7.11
CA GLY A 271 22.96 -23.37 8.41
C GLY A 271 21.68 -22.63 8.83
N ILE A 272 21.71 -22.01 10.01
CA ILE A 272 20.63 -21.12 10.45
C ILE A 272 20.75 -19.80 9.71
N ILE A 273 19.71 -19.44 8.96
CA ILE A 273 19.66 -18.24 8.13
C ILE A 273 18.81 -17.19 8.84
N GLN A 274 19.33 -15.99 9.07
CA GLN A 274 18.52 -14.90 9.59
C GLN A 274 17.71 -14.27 8.45
N ALA A 275 16.38 -14.44 8.47
CA ALA A 275 15.46 -13.95 7.44
C ALA A 275 14.82 -12.59 7.78
N GLY A 276 15.13 -12.04 8.97
CA GLY A 276 14.64 -10.75 9.45
C GLY A 276 14.82 -10.60 10.96
N PRO A 277 14.34 -9.48 11.55
CA PRO A 277 14.37 -9.28 12.99
C PRO A 277 13.62 -10.41 13.72
N GLY A 278 14.33 -11.17 14.55
CA GLY A 278 13.77 -12.30 15.31
C GLY A 278 13.21 -13.43 14.43
N ARG A 279 13.66 -13.59 13.19
CA ARG A 279 13.22 -14.67 12.29
C ARG A 279 14.41 -15.45 11.77
N TYR A 280 14.38 -16.76 11.99
CA TYR A 280 15.43 -17.70 11.61
C TYR A 280 14.84 -18.79 10.72
N VAL A 281 15.58 -19.20 9.69
CA VAL A 281 15.15 -20.16 8.70
C VAL A 281 16.21 -21.26 8.58
N ILE A 282 15.75 -22.49 8.52
CA ILE A 282 16.55 -23.65 8.13
C ILE A 282 15.91 -24.24 6.89
N LEU A 283 16.73 -24.51 5.87
CA LEU A 283 16.30 -25.11 4.62
C LEU A 283 16.84 -26.52 4.49
N LEU A 284 16.07 -27.41 3.88
CA LEU A 284 16.55 -28.67 3.32
C LEU A 284 16.34 -28.60 1.81
N CYS A 285 17.42 -28.62 1.04
CA CYS A 285 17.34 -28.64 -0.42
C CYS A 285 16.91 -30.04 -0.88
N GLU A 286 15.81 -30.13 -1.62
CA GLU A 286 15.28 -31.37 -2.19
C GLU A 286 15.62 -31.51 -3.67
N GLY A 287 15.92 -30.40 -4.35
CA GLY A 287 16.18 -30.39 -5.77
C GLY A 287 16.27 -28.99 -6.36
N PHE A 288 16.39 -28.96 -7.68
CA PHE A 288 16.30 -27.75 -8.47
C PHE A 288 15.36 -28.01 -9.64
N THR A 289 14.50 -27.04 -9.95
CA THR A 289 13.70 -27.09 -11.18
C THR A 289 14.58 -26.83 -12.38
N ASP A 290 14.21 -27.38 -13.53
CA ASP A 290 14.78 -26.97 -14.80
C ASP A 290 14.41 -25.52 -15.15
N GLN A 291 15.22 -24.92 -16.02
CA GLN A 291 14.90 -23.63 -16.63
C GLN A 291 13.67 -23.78 -17.53
N VAL A 292 12.72 -22.85 -17.39
CA VAL A 292 11.40 -22.96 -18.04
C VAL A 292 11.45 -22.64 -19.53
N ALA A 293 12.29 -21.69 -19.93
CA ALA A 293 12.46 -21.25 -21.31
C ALA A 293 13.83 -20.59 -21.50
N THR A 294 14.32 -20.51 -22.73
CA THR A 294 15.53 -19.74 -23.07
C THR A 294 15.23 -18.25 -23.13
N TYR A 295 16.22 -17.41 -22.85
CA TYR A 295 16.05 -15.95 -22.91
C TYR A 295 15.51 -15.48 -24.26
N LYS A 296 15.98 -16.08 -25.36
CA LYS A 296 15.55 -15.74 -26.72
C LYS A 296 14.04 -15.92 -26.92
N GLU A 297 13.45 -16.99 -26.37
CA GLU A 297 12.02 -17.30 -26.52
C GLU A 297 11.12 -16.33 -25.76
N VAL A 298 11.63 -15.74 -24.68
CA VAL A 298 10.81 -14.90 -23.76
C VAL A 298 11.27 -13.44 -23.69
N SER A 299 12.29 -13.05 -24.44
CA SER A 299 12.88 -11.70 -24.41
C SER A 299 11.85 -10.59 -24.61
N ASP A 300 11.00 -10.69 -25.63
CA ASP A 300 9.93 -9.71 -25.90
C ASP A 300 8.91 -9.62 -24.75
N LEU A 301 8.59 -10.76 -24.13
CA LEU A 301 7.66 -10.83 -23.00
C LEU A 301 8.28 -10.19 -21.75
N ILE A 302 9.56 -10.46 -21.51
CA ILE A 302 10.35 -9.86 -20.43
C ILE A 302 10.42 -8.36 -20.61
N GLU A 303 10.75 -7.87 -21.81
CA GLU A 303 10.87 -6.43 -22.07
C GLU A 303 9.53 -5.72 -21.80
N LYS A 304 8.41 -6.30 -22.28
CA LYS A 304 7.08 -5.77 -22.04
C LYS A 304 6.72 -5.73 -20.55
N HIS A 305 6.97 -6.82 -19.82
CA HIS A 305 6.68 -6.89 -18.39
C HIS A 305 7.57 -5.93 -17.59
N LEU A 306 8.87 -5.87 -17.89
CA LEU A 306 9.80 -4.95 -17.25
C LEU A 306 9.42 -3.49 -17.48
N LEU A 307 8.99 -3.14 -18.70
CA LEU A 307 8.52 -1.79 -19.00
C LEU A 307 7.33 -1.40 -18.12
N ASP A 308 6.36 -2.31 -17.96
CA ASP A 308 5.18 -2.07 -17.12
C ASP A 308 5.56 -2.02 -15.62
N GLU A 309 6.43 -2.92 -15.15
CA GLU A 309 6.95 -2.94 -13.77
C GLU A 309 7.70 -1.64 -13.43
N LYS A 310 8.65 -1.24 -14.29
CA LYS A 310 9.46 -0.02 -14.09
C LYS A 310 8.61 1.23 -14.18
N ARG A 311 7.60 1.27 -15.06
CA ARG A 311 6.63 2.38 -15.11
C ARG A 311 5.89 2.50 -13.80
N GLN A 312 5.43 1.38 -13.26
CA GLN A 312 4.72 1.36 -11.99
C GLN A 312 5.62 1.77 -10.83
N GLU A 313 6.87 1.32 -10.81
CA GLU A 313 7.87 1.73 -9.83
C GLU A 313 8.16 3.24 -9.89
N ALA A 314 8.33 3.79 -11.08
CA ALA A 314 8.56 5.23 -11.30
C ALA A 314 7.37 6.06 -10.79
N VAL A 315 6.14 5.66 -11.13
CA VAL A 315 4.90 6.28 -10.63
C VAL A 315 4.84 6.26 -9.10
N SER A 316 5.10 5.11 -8.48
CA SER A 316 5.07 4.97 -7.02
C SER A 316 6.14 5.85 -6.35
N LYS A 317 7.38 5.86 -6.87
CA LYS A 317 8.47 6.71 -6.37
C LYS A 317 8.12 8.19 -6.45
N VAL A 318 7.57 8.62 -7.59
CA VAL A 318 7.17 10.01 -7.80
C VAL A 318 6.06 10.41 -6.84
N PHE A 319 5.04 9.56 -6.64
CA PHE A 319 3.97 9.87 -5.71
C PHE A 319 4.45 9.98 -4.26
N GLU A 320 5.28 9.04 -3.80
CA GLU A 320 5.89 9.09 -2.47
C GLU A 320 6.76 10.33 -2.28
N GLN A 321 7.52 10.73 -3.30
CA GLN A 321 8.31 11.96 -3.27
C GLN A 321 7.41 13.20 -3.16
N ILE A 322 6.32 13.26 -3.94
CA ILE A 322 5.36 14.37 -3.87
C ILE A 322 4.72 14.45 -2.47
N LYS A 323 4.32 13.32 -1.88
CA LYS A 323 3.74 13.27 -0.52
C LYS A 323 4.72 13.77 0.55
N LYS A 324 6.03 13.53 0.37
CA LYS A 324 7.05 14.08 1.28
C LYS A 324 7.23 15.59 1.12
N GLU A 325 7.07 16.12 -0.09
CA GLU A 325 7.22 17.55 -0.38
C GLU A 325 6.03 18.39 0.11
N ILE A 326 4.80 17.90 -0.07
CA ILE A 326 3.59 18.66 0.20
C ILE A 326 3.13 18.41 1.63
N ARG A 327 3.03 19.48 2.41
CA ARG A 327 2.47 19.40 3.78
C ARG A 327 0.96 19.16 3.71
N VAL A 328 0.50 18.20 4.48
CA VAL A 328 -0.92 17.87 4.67
C VAL A 328 -1.20 17.89 6.16
N ASP A 329 -2.15 18.73 6.58
CA ASP A 329 -2.71 18.72 7.92
C ASP A 329 -4.14 18.13 7.81
N ASN A 330 -4.33 16.91 8.34
CA ASN A 330 -5.63 16.23 8.34
C ASN A 330 -6.32 16.46 9.69
N TYR A 331 -7.30 17.36 9.72
CA TYR A 331 -8.05 17.70 10.94
C TYR A 331 -9.08 16.66 11.37
N VAL A 332 -9.41 15.69 10.51
CA VAL A 332 -10.31 14.58 10.89
C VAL A 332 -9.54 13.53 11.70
N THR A 333 -8.33 13.19 11.26
CA THR A 333 -7.49 12.21 11.97
C THR A 333 -6.50 12.85 12.96
N ASN A 334 -6.40 14.19 12.98
CA ASN A 334 -5.40 14.96 13.72
C ASN A 334 -3.94 14.58 13.39
N LEU A 335 -3.69 14.12 12.16
CA LEU A 335 -2.37 13.76 11.67
C LEU A 335 -1.83 14.80 10.68
N SER A 336 -0.56 15.16 10.84
CA SER A 336 0.18 15.95 9.86
C SER A 336 1.22 15.08 9.15
N SER A 337 1.38 15.25 7.85
CA SER A 337 2.35 14.53 7.03
C SER A 337 2.99 15.46 5.98
N GLY A 338 4.14 15.04 5.45
CA GLY A 338 4.87 15.78 4.41
C GLY A 338 5.37 17.16 4.87
N GLY A 339 5.94 17.91 3.92
CA GLY A 339 6.55 19.21 4.16
C GLY A 339 7.84 19.07 4.98
N VAL A 340 8.98 19.00 4.30
CA VAL A 340 10.28 19.12 4.97
C VAL A 340 10.31 20.47 5.70
N ARG A 341 10.22 20.46 7.04
CA ARG A 341 10.73 21.57 7.83
C ARG A 341 12.23 21.56 7.62
N GLN A 342 12.73 22.31 6.65
CA GLN A 342 14.10 22.77 6.74
C GLN A 342 14.14 23.59 8.03
N ALA A 343 14.74 23.02 9.08
CA ALA A 343 15.20 23.82 10.17
C ALA A 343 16.24 24.75 9.57
N SER A 344 15.79 25.96 9.22
CA SER A 344 16.68 27.07 8.93
C SER A 344 17.52 27.24 10.18
N GLY A 345 18.71 26.64 10.18
CA GLY A 345 19.72 26.90 11.19
C GLY A 345 20.15 28.34 11.03
N THR A 346 19.39 29.27 11.62
CA THR A 346 19.85 30.63 11.84
C THR A 346 20.88 30.56 12.97
N SER A 347 22.10 30.17 12.60
CA SER A 347 23.27 30.79 13.23
C SER A 347 23.14 32.28 12.97
N THR A 348 22.97 33.06 14.03
CA THR A 348 23.65 34.35 14.32
C THR A 348 22.78 35.17 15.27
N GLY A 349 23.34 35.58 16.42
CA GLY A 349 22.81 36.71 17.18
C GLY A 349 22.70 36.52 18.69
N ASN A 350 23.83 36.33 19.36
CA ASN A 350 23.92 36.48 20.81
C ASN A 350 23.71 37.97 21.18
N PHE A 351 22.46 38.39 21.42
CA PHE A 351 22.16 39.68 22.04
C PHE A 351 22.11 39.49 23.56
N LYS A 352 23.23 39.81 24.23
CA LYS A 352 23.24 40.14 25.67
C LYS A 352 23.18 41.66 25.81
N THR A 353 22.00 42.21 26.09
CA THR A 353 21.87 43.54 26.68
C THR A 353 21.99 43.42 28.20
N GLY A 354 22.90 44.20 28.75
CA GLY A 354 23.30 44.15 30.15
C GLY A 354 22.27 44.67 31.14
N GLY A 355 22.30 44.06 32.32
CA GLY A 355 21.80 44.63 33.57
C GLY A 355 22.91 44.51 34.61
N LYS A 356 23.40 45.66 35.08
CA LYS A 356 24.54 45.82 35.99
C LYS A 356 23.99 46.04 37.40
N VAL A 357 24.29 45.16 38.37
CA VAL A 357 24.27 45.51 39.81
C VAL A 357 25.43 44.82 40.55
N VAL A 358 26.43 45.66 40.85
CA VAL A 358 27.46 45.79 41.91
C VAL A 358 27.83 44.62 42.87
N PRO A 359 29.13 44.51 43.30
CA PRO A 359 29.72 43.35 43.99
C PRO A 359 30.11 43.59 45.47
N THR A 360 30.36 42.49 46.21
CA THR A 360 31.18 42.38 47.45
C THR A 360 31.29 40.88 47.77
N ASN A 361 32.34 40.23 48.28
CA ASN A 361 33.63 40.64 48.81
C ASN A 361 34.60 39.43 48.77
N ALA A 362 35.89 39.73 48.93
CA ALA A 362 37.04 38.84 49.02
C ALA A 362 36.92 37.63 49.99
N THR A 363 37.69 36.56 49.76
CA THR A 363 38.89 36.19 50.58
C THR A 363 39.59 34.93 50.05
N SER A 364 40.92 35.03 50.08
CA SER A 364 42.01 34.10 49.72
C SER A 364 41.98 32.67 50.30
N ARG A 365 42.58 31.71 49.60
CA ARG A 365 43.91 31.12 49.94
C ARG A 365 44.42 30.18 48.83
N GLN A 366 45.74 30.18 48.68
CA GLN A 366 46.55 29.54 47.63
C GLN A 366 47.36 28.35 48.25
N PRO A 367 48.41 27.76 47.62
CA PRO A 367 48.40 26.41 47.01
C PRO A 367 49.48 25.46 47.58
N ALA A 368 49.62 24.23 47.04
CA ALA A 368 50.86 23.41 46.93
C ALA A 368 50.49 22.01 46.39
N SER A 369 50.93 21.50 45.23
CA SER A 369 52.27 21.19 44.70
C SER A 369 52.55 19.67 44.69
N ARG A 370 53.29 19.24 43.64
CA ARG A 370 54.05 17.98 43.44
C ARG A 370 53.35 16.89 42.60
N THR A 371 53.72 16.74 41.31
CA THR A 371 54.87 15.96 40.75
C THR A 371 54.75 14.47 41.09
N SER A 372 54.91 13.47 40.23
CA SER A 372 55.54 13.31 38.90
C SER A 372 55.45 11.82 38.58
N GLY A 373 55.46 11.39 37.32
CA GLY A 373 55.68 9.96 37.02
C GLY A 373 55.21 9.49 35.65
N VAL A 374 55.85 9.97 34.60
CA VAL A 374 55.75 9.47 33.22
C VAL A 374 56.58 8.19 33.09
N ARG A 375 56.05 7.14 32.41
CA ARG A 375 56.67 6.46 31.25
C ARG A 375 55.90 5.22 30.77
N SER A 376 55.46 5.28 29.51
CA SER A 376 55.14 4.17 28.59
C SER A 376 56.43 3.45 28.09
N PRO A 377 56.45 2.56 27.05
CA PRO A 377 55.46 1.58 26.53
C PRO A 377 56.04 0.15 26.20
N ALA A 378 55.13 -0.81 25.95
CA ALA A 378 55.16 -1.92 24.93
C ALA A 378 56.27 -3.01 24.93
N PRO A 379 56.19 -4.06 24.08
CA PRO A 379 55.12 -5.07 23.91
C PRO A 379 55.65 -6.52 23.94
N ARG A 380 54.75 -7.52 23.98
CA ARG A 380 54.89 -8.82 23.30
C ARG A 380 53.53 -9.44 23.03
#